data_AF-A0A1S2NUI8-F1
#
_entry.id   AF-A0A1S2NUI8-F1
#
_cell.length_a   1.000
_cell.length_b   1.000
_cell.length_c   1.000
_cell.angle_alpha   90.00
_cell.angle_beta   90.00
_cell.angle_gamma   90.00
#
_symmetry.space_group_name_H-M   'P 1'
#
loop_
_entity.id
_entity.type
_entity.pdbx_description
1 polymer ?
#
loop_
_entity_poly.entity_id
_entity_poly.type
_entity_poly.pdbx_seq_one_letter_code
_entity_poly.pdbx_strand_id
1 'polypeptide(L)'
;MNADTVTAICATAIASASFVVSVQQGRASRQHNRHSVRPVLTLWNYRRVGGTTGISLENQGLGPAFVTTSQVWLDQVLLGRWEHDAVASICAELRERPSVVEMNRKPWVLPAGASRFLLSVDNYDGARHSDLWDLIKNRLAMKIVYDSVYGGDAHELAYRMETLAEGTPGL
;
A
#
# COMPACT_ATOMS: atom_id res chain seq x y z
N MET A 1 29.05 -57.09 -15.25
CA MET A 1 28.22 -56.19 -14.42
C MET A 1 27.07 -57.01 -13.87
N ASN A 2 26.88 -57.04 -12.56
CA ASN A 2 25.76 -57.76 -11.94
C ASN A 2 24.48 -56.94 -12.04
N ALA A 3 23.34 -57.64 -12.10
CA ALA A 3 22.02 -57.01 -12.19
C ALA A 3 21.79 -56.00 -11.05
N ASP A 4 22.29 -56.30 -9.85
CA ASP A 4 22.21 -55.43 -8.67
C ASP A 4 22.93 -54.07 -8.86
N THR A 5 24.04 -54.05 -9.61
CA THR A 5 24.76 -52.80 -9.88
C THR A 5 23.96 -51.92 -10.83
N VAL A 6 23.32 -52.52 -11.84
CA VAL A 6 22.51 -51.79 -12.82
C VAL A 6 21.25 -51.21 -12.16
N THR A 7 20.57 -52.01 -11.33
CA THR A 7 19.38 -51.54 -10.61
C THR A 7 19.71 -50.44 -9.61
N ALA A 8 20.83 -50.53 -8.90
CA ALA A 8 21.29 -49.49 -7.97
C ALA A 8 21.60 -48.16 -8.69
N ILE A 9 22.26 -48.21 -9.85
CA ILE A 9 22.55 -47.03 -10.67
C ILE A 9 21.24 -46.38 -11.15
N CYS A 10 20.32 -47.17 -11.70
CA CYS A 10 19.03 -46.68 -12.16
C CYS A 10 18.21 -46.06 -11.01
N ALA A 11 18.16 -46.71 -9.85
CA ALA A 11 17.46 -46.19 -8.68
C ALA A 11 18.03 -44.84 -8.22
N THR A 12 19.35 -44.69 -8.22
CA THR A 12 20.03 -43.44 -7.84
C THR A 12 19.75 -42.32 -8.85
N ALA A 13 19.74 -42.63 -10.15
CA ALA A 13 19.40 -41.68 -11.20
C ALA A 13 17.94 -41.20 -11.08
N ILE A 14 17.00 -42.12 -10.84
CA ILE A 14 15.59 -41.79 -10.63
C ILE A 14 15.40 -40.95 -9.36
N ALA A 15 16.07 -41.31 -8.26
CA ALA A 15 15.97 -40.59 -6.99
C ALA A 15 16.52 -39.16 -7.10
N SER A 16 17.67 -38.98 -7.75
CA SER A 16 18.28 -37.66 -7.96
C SER A 16 17.43 -36.77 -8.87
N ALA A 17 16.91 -37.31 -9.98
CA ALA A 17 15.96 -36.59 -10.82
C ALA A 17 14.68 -36.18 -10.05
N SER A 18 14.13 -37.11 -9.25
CA SER A 18 12.94 -36.85 -8.42
C SER A 18 13.20 -35.77 -7.36
N PHE A 19 14.38 -35.77 -6.75
CA PHE A 19 14.78 -34.74 -5.79
C PHE A 19 14.86 -33.36 -6.44
N VAL A 20 15.47 -33.25 -7.63
CA VAL A 20 15.55 -31.98 -8.37
C VAL A 20 14.16 -31.45 -8.70
N VAL A 21 13.27 -32.30 -9.21
CA VAL A 21 11.87 -31.91 -9.52
C VAL A 21 11.15 -31.45 -8.26
N SER A 22 11.29 -32.17 -7.14
CA SER A 22 10.67 -31.80 -5.86
C SER A 22 11.13 -30.43 -5.36
N VAL A 23 12.44 -30.14 -5.45
CA VAL A 23 12.99 -28.83 -5.10
C VAL A 23 12.44 -27.72 -6.00
N GLN A 24 12.36 -27.97 -7.32
CA GLN A 24 11.81 -26.98 -8.27
C GLN A 24 10.32 -26.72 -8.02
N GLN A 25 9.51 -27.77 -7.81
CA GLN A 25 8.09 -27.64 -7.48
C GLN A 25 7.89 -26.88 -6.17
N GLY A 26 8.70 -27.16 -5.15
CA GLY A 26 8.66 -26.44 -3.88
C GLY A 26 8.98 -24.94 -4.04
N ARG A 27 9.96 -24.59 -4.89
CA ARG A 27 10.28 -23.19 -5.20
C ARG A 27 9.16 -22.50 -5.98
N ALA A 28 8.62 -23.16 -7.01
CA ALA A 28 7.52 -22.64 -7.81
C ALA A 28 6.24 -22.41 -6.97
N SER A 29 5.93 -23.36 -6.07
CA SER A 29 4.80 -23.24 -5.15
C SER A 29 4.95 -22.05 -4.19
N ARG A 30 6.15 -21.81 -3.65
CA ARG A 30 6.43 -20.62 -2.81
C ARG A 30 6.25 -19.32 -3.59
N GLN A 31 6.75 -19.26 -4.83
CA GLN A 31 6.59 -18.08 -5.67
C GLN A 31 5.12 -17.82 -6.00
N HIS A 32 4.36 -18.87 -6.32
CA HIS A 32 2.92 -18.77 -6.55
C HIS A 32 2.19 -18.25 -5.32
N ASN A 33 2.46 -18.82 -4.13
CA ASN A 33 1.87 -18.35 -2.87
C ASN A 33 2.22 -16.90 -2.55
N ARG A 34 3.43 -16.44 -2.89
CA ARG A 34 3.83 -15.04 -2.72
C ARG A 34 3.01 -14.11 -3.63
N HIS A 35 2.81 -14.47 -4.89
CA HIS A 35 2.00 -13.68 -5.81
C HIS A 35 0.49 -13.73 -5.51
N SER A 36 -0.02 -14.86 -5.04
CA SER A 36 -1.43 -15.03 -4.68
C SER A 36 -1.83 -14.23 -3.43
N VAL A 37 -0.88 -13.80 -2.60
CA VAL A 37 -1.14 -13.03 -1.36
C VAL A 37 -0.62 -11.60 -1.51
N ARG A 38 -0.66 -11.05 -2.74
CA ARG A 38 -0.17 -9.70 -3.01
C ARG A 38 -1.14 -8.65 -2.44
N PRO A 39 -0.68 -7.70 -1.61
CA PRO A 39 -1.48 -6.54 -1.22
C PRO A 39 -1.64 -5.58 -2.40
N VAL A 40 -2.83 -4.98 -2.52
CA VAL A 40 -3.13 -3.98 -3.55
C VAL A 40 -3.77 -2.81 -2.83
N LEU A 41 -3.00 -1.75 -2.61
CA LEU A 41 -3.50 -0.55 -1.95
C LEU A 41 -4.08 0.42 -2.97
N THR A 42 -5.24 0.98 -2.64
CA THR A 42 -5.89 2.03 -3.44
C THR A 42 -6.34 3.16 -2.50
N LEU A 43 -6.22 4.40 -2.96
CA LEU A 43 -6.74 5.58 -2.28
C LEU A 43 -8.04 6.02 -2.97
N TRP A 44 -9.11 6.10 -2.20
CA TRP A 44 -10.43 6.51 -2.67
C TRP A 44 -10.88 7.80 -2.00
N ASN A 45 -11.42 8.71 -2.80
CA ASN A 45 -12.06 9.92 -2.30
C ASN A 45 -13.55 9.66 -2.16
N TYR A 46 -14.01 9.55 -0.92
CA TYR A 46 -15.43 9.43 -0.63
C TYR A 46 -16.02 10.81 -0.39
N ARG A 47 -17.11 11.14 -1.08
CA ARG A 47 -17.92 12.32 -0.82
C ARG A 47 -19.37 11.93 -0.69
N ARG A 48 -19.90 12.04 0.53
CA ARG A 48 -21.29 11.71 0.84
C ARG A 48 -21.90 12.80 1.71
N VAL A 49 -22.86 13.54 1.15
CA VAL A 49 -23.61 14.57 1.90
C VAL A 49 -24.34 13.90 3.07
N GLY A 50 -24.14 14.45 4.27
CA GLY A 50 -24.68 13.88 5.52
C GLY A 50 -24.01 12.56 5.97
N GLY A 51 -22.93 12.13 5.31
CA GLY A 51 -22.15 10.95 5.68
C GLY A 51 -20.66 11.27 5.82
N THR A 52 -19.86 10.24 6.03
CA THR A 52 -18.40 10.36 6.10
C THR A 52 -17.83 10.71 4.73
N THR A 53 -17.08 11.82 4.67
CA THR A 53 -16.37 12.30 3.48
C THR A 53 -14.90 12.41 3.81
N GLY A 54 -14.03 11.93 2.92
CA GLY A 54 -12.62 11.84 3.21
C GLY A 54 -11.84 11.00 2.21
N ILE A 55 -10.56 10.83 2.52
CA ILE A 55 -9.64 9.95 1.80
C ILE A 55 -9.57 8.63 2.56
N SER A 56 -9.94 7.53 1.90
CA SER A 56 -9.79 6.18 2.45
C SER A 56 -8.69 5.42 1.74
N LEU A 57 -7.83 4.77 2.52
CA LEU A 57 -6.87 3.78 2.06
C LEU A 57 -7.50 2.39 2.18
N GLU A 58 -7.55 1.67 1.06
CA GLU A 58 -8.17 0.36 0.97
C GLU A 58 -7.18 -0.67 0.50
N ASN A 59 -7.17 -1.83 1.15
CA ASN A 59 -6.43 -2.98 0.66
C ASN A 59 -7.38 -3.93 -0.07
N GLN A 60 -7.36 -3.86 -1.39
CA GLN A 60 -8.12 -4.73 -2.28
C GLN A 60 -7.33 -6.00 -2.65
N GLY A 61 -6.13 -6.18 -2.09
CA GLY A 61 -5.33 -7.36 -2.25
C GLY A 61 -5.73 -8.50 -1.32
N LEU A 62 -5.16 -9.68 -1.58
CA LEU A 62 -5.43 -10.90 -0.81
C LEU A 62 -4.54 -11.05 0.44
N GLY A 63 -3.48 -10.23 0.54
CA GLY A 63 -2.56 -10.22 1.68
C GLY A 63 -2.59 -8.90 2.45
N PRO A 64 -2.14 -8.91 3.72
CA PRO A 64 -1.95 -7.68 4.48
C PRO A 64 -0.86 -6.80 3.83
N ALA A 65 -1.08 -5.50 3.86
CA ALA A 65 -0.12 -4.49 3.41
C ALA A 65 0.63 -3.92 4.62
N PHE A 66 1.95 -4.03 4.62
CA PHE A 66 2.82 -3.42 5.62
C PHE A 66 3.35 -2.10 5.07
N VAL A 67 2.84 -0.98 5.56
CA VAL A 67 3.30 0.33 5.11
C VAL A 67 4.68 0.61 5.72
N THR A 68 5.67 0.80 4.85
CA THR A 68 7.06 1.07 5.23
C THR A 68 7.37 2.55 5.21
N THR A 69 6.78 3.28 4.25
CA THR A 69 6.93 4.73 4.10
C THR A 69 5.61 5.33 3.68
N SER A 70 5.21 6.42 4.31
CA SER A 70 4.18 7.33 3.82
C SER A 70 4.83 8.69 3.65
N GLN A 71 4.61 9.37 2.53
CA GLN A 71 5.05 10.73 2.29
C GLN A 71 3.86 11.55 1.80
N VAL A 72 3.77 12.79 2.26
CA VAL A 72 2.66 13.68 1.92
C VAL A 72 3.18 15.04 1.50
N TRP A 73 2.55 15.57 0.46
CA TRP A 73 2.78 16.90 -0.06
C TRP A 73 1.49 17.71 0.06
N LEU A 74 1.62 18.98 0.39
CA LEU A 74 0.55 19.96 0.36
C LEU A 74 1.02 21.13 -0.51
N ASP A 75 0.26 21.49 -1.53
CA ASP A 75 0.62 22.57 -2.48
C ASP A 75 2.03 22.39 -3.05
N GLN A 76 2.37 21.15 -3.41
CA GLN A 76 3.68 20.75 -3.93
C GLN A 76 4.85 20.79 -2.92
N VAL A 77 4.62 21.23 -1.67
CA VAL A 77 5.62 21.21 -0.60
C VAL A 77 5.59 19.89 0.14
N LEU A 78 6.74 19.20 0.21
CA LEU A 78 6.88 17.98 1.02
C LEU A 78 6.77 18.33 2.50
N LEU A 79 5.70 17.84 3.16
CA LEU A 79 5.52 17.99 4.60
C LEU A 79 6.24 16.88 5.39
N GLY A 80 6.65 15.81 4.71
CA GLY A 80 7.31 14.66 5.32
C GLY A 80 6.41 13.43 5.36
N ARG A 81 6.50 12.65 6.44
CA ARG A 81 5.69 11.42 6.58
C ARG A 81 4.27 11.71 7.04
N TRP A 82 3.31 10.82 6.74
CA TRP A 82 1.94 10.92 7.27
C TRP A 82 1.90 10.54 8.76
N GLU A 83 2.51 11.41 9.56
CA GLU A 83 2.68 11.33 11.00
C GLU A 83 2.23 12.67 11.62
N HIS A 84 2.34 12.79 12.95
CA HIS A 84 1.80 13.89 13.73
C HIS A 84 2.08 15.29 13.15
N ASP A 85 3.33 15.62 12.83
CA ASP A 85 3.70 16.98 12.41
C ASP A 85 3.11 17.37 11.04
N ALA A 86 3.13 16.44 10.08
CA ALA A 86 2.55 16.68 8.76
C ALA A 86 1.01 16.75 8.85
N VAL A 87 0.40 15.86 9.64
CA VAL A 87 -1.04 15.86 9.90
C VAL A 87 -1.48 17.14 10.60
N ALA A 88 -0.73 17.59 11.61
CA ALA A 88 -1.02 18.82 12.33
C ALA A 88 -0.96 20.04 11.40
N SER A 89 0.03 20.08 10.49
CA SER A 89 0.17 21.13 9.48
C SER A 89 -1.03 21.17 8.52
N ILE A 90 -1.49 20.00 8.05
CA ILE A 90 -2.68 19.89 7.20
C ILE A 90 -3.94 20.32 7.97
N CYS A 91 -4.11 19.87 9.21
CA CYS A 91 -5.27 20.21 10.02
C CYS A 91 -5.33 21.69 10.41
N ALA A 92 -4.19 22.38 10.46
CA ALA A 92 -4.13 23.81 10.77
C ALA A 92 -4.67 24.69 9.63
N GLU A 93 -4.67 24.20 8.39
CA GLU A 93 -5.21 24.88 7.20
C GLU A 93 -6.75 24.79 7.11
N LEU A 94 -7.35 23.88 7.88
CA LEU A 94 -8.77 23.59 7.83
C LEU A 94 -9.53 24.36 8.90
N ARG A 95 -10.71 24.87 8.54
CA ARG A 95 -11.62 25.56 9.47
C ARG A 95 -12.12 24.63 10.56
N GLU A 96 -12.29 23.36 10.22
CA GLU A 96 -12.75 22.33 11.15
C GLU A 96 -11.76 21.20 11.23
N ARG A 97 -11.59 20.67 12.45
CA ARG A 97 -10.69 19.54 12.67
C ARG A 97 -11.31 18.26 12.12
N PRO A 98 -10.70 17.65 11.09
CA PRO A 98 -11.11 16.34 10.63
C PRO A 98 -10.65 15.25 11.60
N SER A 99 -11.26 14.08 11.49
CA SER A 99 -10.75 12.83 12.04
C SER A 99 -9.58 12.35 11.18
N VAL A 100 -8.46 12.00 11.82
CA VAL A 100 -7.23 11.59 11.14
C VAL A 100 -6.70 10.29 11.73
N VAL A 101 -6.24 9.40 10.87
CA VAL A 101 -5.47 8.22 11.26
C VAL A 101 -4.02 8.41 10.84
N GLU A 102 -3.15 8.63 11.81
CA GLU A 102 -1.71 8.75 11.60
C GLU A 102 -1.06 7.37 11.31
N MET A 103 0.01 7.35 10.52
CA MET A 103 0.81 6.16 10.23
C MET A 103 2.10 6.11 11.07
N ASN A 104 2.02 6.51 12.33
CA ASN A 104 3.16 6.65 13.23
C ASN A 104 3.60 5.33 13.93
N ARG A 105 2.71 4.33 14.02
CA ARG A 105 3.03 3.03 14.64
C ARG A 105 3.75 2.12 13.65
N LYS A 106 4.86 1.51 14.08
CA LYS A 106 5.59 0.51 13.28
C LYS A 106 5.38 -0.91 13.84
N PRO A 107 4.98 -1.89 13.01
CA PRO A 107 4.54 -1.73 11.62
C PRO A 107 3.11 -1.19 11.54
N TRP A 108 2.84 -0.29 10.59
CA TRP A 108 1.48 0.09 10.24
C TRP A 108 0.96 -0.92 9.22
N VAL A 109 -0.12 -1.62 9.54
CA VAL A 109 -0.61 -2.75 8.74
C VAL A 109 -2.06 -2.53 8.35
N LEU A 110 -2.35 -2.68 7.06
CA LEU A 110 -3.72 -2.72 6.55
C LEU A 110 -4.07 -4.15 6.13
N PRO A 111 -4.95 -4.86 6.87
CA PRO A 111 -5.37 -6.21 6.51
C PRO A 111 -6.01 -6.30 5.13
N ALA A 112 -6.01 -7.49 4.53
CA ALA A 112 -6.72 -7.75 3.28
C ALA A 112 -8.21 -7.44 3.41
N GLY A 113 -8.77 -6.73 2.42
CA GLY A 113 -10.18 -6.29 2.42
C GLY A 113 -10.51 -5.15 3.37
N ALA A 114 -9.56 -4.66 4.18
CA ALA A 114 -9.81 -3.56 5.10
C ALA A 114 -9.74 -2.19 4.41
N SER A 115 -10.55 -1.26 4.92
CA SER A 115 -10.60 0.14 4.51
C SER A 115 -10.42 1.04 5.74
N ARG A 116 -9.63 2.10 5.61
CA ARG A 116 -9.35 3.08 6.67
C ARG A 116 -9.32 4.49 6.11
N PHE A 117 -10.19 5.35 6.62
CA PHE A 117 -10.11 6.78 6.38
C PHE A 117 -8.83 7.33 7.02
N LEU A 118 -7.95 7.89 6.18
CA LEU A 118 -6.75 8.58 6.63
C LEU A 118 -7.09 9.98 7.09
N LEU A 119 -8.02 10.65 6.41
CA LEU A 119 -8.50 12.00 6.66
C LEU A 119 -10.00 12.03 6.35
N SER A 120 -10.85 12.34 7.33
CA SER A 120 -12.30 12.37 7.11
C SER A 120 -13.06 13.30 8.04
N VAL A 121 -14.23 13.75 7.60
CA VAL A 121 -15.25 14.38 8.44
C VAL A 121 -16.55 13.59 8.36
N ASP A 122 -17.25 13.51 9.48
CA ASP A 122 -18.60 12.97 9.53
C ASP A 122 -19.62 14.07 9.26
N ASN A 123 -20.84 13.70 8.86
CA ASN A 123 -21.92 14.63 8.54
C ASN A 123 -21.49 15.72 7.55
N TYR A 124 -20.85 15.33 6.44
CA TYR A 124 -20.34 16.28 5.46
C TYR A 124 -21.43 17.22 4.93
N ASP A 125 -21.22 18.50 5.19
CA ASP A 125 -21.90 19.64 4.59
C ASP A 125 -20.97 20.36 3.59
N GLY A 126 -21.49 20.64 2.39
CA GLY A 126 -20.69 21.17 1.28
C GLY A 126 -20.24 22.62 1.46
N ALA A 127 -20.96 23.45 2.22
CA ALA A 127 -20.56 24.82 2.50
C ALA A 127 -19.51 24.85 3.63
N ARG A 128 -19.77 24.09 4.69
CA ARG A 128 -18.94 24.02 5.90
C ARG A 128 -17.58 23.34 5.68
N HIS A 129 -17.53 22.29 4.86
CA HIS A 129 -16.30 21.50 4.61
C HIS A 129 -15.78 21.66 3.17
N SER A 130 -16.01 22.83 2.58
CA SER A 130 -15.54 23.15 1.23
C SER A 130 -14.02 23.17 1.14
N ASP A 131 -13.35 23.68 2.18
CA ASP A 131 -11.91 23.70 2.38
C ASP A 131 -11.29 22.29 2.44
N LEU A 132 -11.88 21.38 3.21
CA LEU A 132 -11.45 19.98 3.27
C LEU A 132 -11.56 19.32 1.89
N TRP A 133 -12.69 19.52 1.21
CA TRP A 133 -12.90 18.90 -0.10
C TRP A 133 -11.96 19.46 -1.16
N ASP A 134 -11.69 20.77 -1.12
CA ASP A 134 -10.70 21.40 -1.99
C ASP A 134 -9.29 20.87 -1.70
N LEU A 135 -8.92 20.72 -0.42
CA LEU A 135 -7.64 20.14 -0.01
C LEU A 135 -7.47 18.72 -0.56
N ILE A 136 -8.46 17.85 -0.35
CA ILE A 136 -8.45 16.46 -0.83
C ILE A 136 -8.39 16.40 -2.36
N LYS A 137 -9.18 17.25 -3.02
CA LYS A 137 -9.36 17.20 -4.48
C LYS A 137 -8.22 17.83 -5.24
N ASN A 138 -7.58 18.88 -4.72
CA ASN A 138 -6.70 19.74 -5.52
C ASN A 138 -5.29 19.88 -4.94
N ARG A 139 -5.12 19.95 -3.62
CA ARG A 139 -3.87 20.39 -2.97
C ARG A 139 -3.03 19.26 -2.39
N LEU A 140 -3.67 18.17 -1.98
CA LEU A 140 -3.01 17.05 -1.32
C LEU A 140 -2.50 16.02 -2.33
N ALA A 141 -1.23 15.66 -2.20
CA ALA A 141 -0.62 14.52 -2.88
C ALA A 141 0.04 13.59 -1.86
N MET A 142 0.08 12.29 -2.15
CA MET A 142 0.60 11.29 -1.22
C MET A 142 1.30 10.16 -1.97
N LYS A 143 2.36 9.63 -1.36
CA LYS A 143 3.06 8.42 -1.79
C LYS A 143 3.14 7.46 -0.63
N ILE A 144 2.66 6.24 -0.84
CA ILE A 144 2.72 5.17 0.15
C ILE A 144 3.56 4.04 -0.45
N VAL A 145 4.64 3.67 0.25
CA VAL A 145 5.43 2.48 -0.03
C VAL A 145 5.05 1.40 0.97
N TYR A 146 4.77 0.21 0.48
CA TYR A 146 4.31 -0.91 1.28
C TYR A 146 4.87 -2.24 0.77
N ASP A 147 4.85 -3.25 1.63
CA ASP A 147 5.31 -4.61 1.32
C ASP A 147 4.22 -5.64 1.70
N SER A 148 4.37 -6.85 1.18
CA SER A 148 3.60 -8.02 1.58
C SER A 148 4.16 -8.66 2.86
N VAL A 149 3.42 -9.63 3.41
CA VAL A 149 3.89 -10.44 4.55
C VAL A 149 5.18 -11.22 4.26
N TYR A 150 5.45 -11.53 2.99
CA TYR A 150 6.64 -12.28 2.60
C TYR A 150 7.90 -11.41 2.50
N GLY A 151 7.73 -10.08 2.44
CA GLY A 151 8.82 -9.12 2.36
C GLY A 151 9.57 -9.13 1.02
N GLY A 152 10.25 -8.02 0.73
CA GLY A 152 11.18 -7.88 -0.39
C GLY A 152 10.55 -7.48 -1.72
N ASP A 153 9.25 -7.18 -1.75
CA ASP A 153 8.57 -6.60 -2.92
C ASP A 153 8.02 -5.23 -2.53
N ALA A 154 8.88 -4.21 -2.56
CA ALA A 154 8.43 -2.84 -2.34
C ALA A 154 7.43 -2.44 -3.44
N HIS A 155 6.19 -2.17 -3.03
CA HIS A 155 5.13 -1.67 -3.87
C HIS A 155 4.87 -0.19 -3.55
N GLU A 156 4.45 0.55 -4.56
CA GLU A 156 4.21 1.97 -4.45
C GLU A 156 2.78 2.30 -4.87
N LEU A 157 2.12 3.10 -4.05
CA LEU A 157 0.87 3.79 -4.37
C LEU A 157 1.16 5.28 -4.43
N ALA A 158 1.00 5.86 -5.63
CA ALA A 158 1.07 7.29 -5.87
C ALA A 158 -0.34 7.85 -5.98
N TYR A 159 -0.64 8.88 -5.19
CA TYR A 159 -1.89 9.61 -5.22
C TYR A 159 -1.59 11.06 -5.59
N ARG A 160 -2.05 11.46 -6.78
CA ARG A 160 -1.92 12.82 -7.33
C ARG A 160 -0.47 13.34 -7.35
N MET A 161 0.48 12.44 -7.58
CA MET A 161 1.90 12.80 -7.76
C MET A 161 2.16 13.45 -9.13
N GLU A 162 1.30 13.23 -10.12
CA GLU A 162 1.39 13.84 -11.46
C GLU A 162 1.32 15.38 -11.38
N THR A 163 0.48 15.91 -10.50
CA THR A 163 0.37 17.35 -10.22
C THR A 163 1.61 17.98 -9.59
N LEU A 164 2.61 17.19 -9.17
CA LEU A 164 3.91 17.69 -8.70
C LEU A 164 4.89 17.88 -9.87
N ALA A 165 4.78 17.07 -10.94
CA ALA A 165 5.73 17.09 -12.06
C ALA A 165 5.51 18.30 -12.99
N GLU A 166 4.25 18.76 -13.14
CA GLU A 166 3.88 19.91 -13.96
C GLU A 166 4.32 21.27 -13.38
N GLY A 167 4.85 21.29 -12.14
CA GLY A 167 5.37 22.50 -11.48
C GLY A 167 6.82 22.85 -11.78
N THR A 168 7.51 22.10 -12.66
CA THR A 168 8.89 22.45 -13.05
C THR A 168 8.84 23.49 -14.16
N PRO A 169 9.27 24.77 -13.94
CA PRO A 169 9.40 25.71 -15.05
C PRO A 169 10.50 25.17 -15.96
N GLY A 170 10.20 25.08 -17.25
CA GLY A 170 11.21 24.82 -18.26
C GLY A 170 12.39 25.77 -18.12
N LEU A 171 13.59 25.19 -18.26
CA LEU A 171 14.84 25.88 -18.55
C LEU A 171 14.68 26.95 -19.64
#